data_AF-A0A3B0XEB3-F1
#
_entry.id   AF-A0A3B0XEB3-F1
#
_cell.length_a   1.000
_cell.length_b   1.000
_cell.length_c   1.000
_cell.angle_alpha   90.00
_cell.angle_beta   90.00
_cell.angle_gamma   90.00
#
_symmetry.space_group_name_H-M   'P 1'
#
loop_
_entity.id
_entity.type
_entity.pdbx_description
1 polymer ?
#
loop_
_entity_poly.entity_id
_entity_poly.type
_entity_poly.pdbx_seq_one_letter_code
_entity_poly.pdbx_strand_id
1 'polypeptide(L)'
;MKVILSFLIFAFILPVFAGEAKPVKISPETTLSAIKSYKAAPLAVAAAGSLATVLDFADQSKDISVDIRQEYFPWSLGKIEPKFESKFIGAFVAGNVEYQLINKVNKNTPVEGVKLILYTYEKLREKNMFPKDEKFEKWLAWKEKGVLSNKLKI
;
A
#
# COMPACT_ATOMS: atom_id res chain seq x y z
N MET A 1 37.12 27.56 63.46
CA MET A 1 37.85 27.22 62.21
C MET A 1 37.13 26.04 61.56
N LYS A 2 37.03 26.02 60.23
CA LYS A 2 35.94 25.45 59.42
C LYS A 2 35.85 23.91 59.41
N VAL A 3 34.64 23.38 59.57
CA VAL A 3 34.26 21.98 59.39
C VAL A 3 33.95 21.75 57.90
N ILE A 4 34.60 20.76 57.28
CA ILE A 4 34.39 20.39 55.87
C ILE A 4 33.44 19.19 55.78
N LEU A 5 32.23 19.49 55.30
CA LEU A 5 31.49 18.85 54.21
C LEU A 5 31.66 17.33 53.94
N SER A 6 30.54 16.60 53.93
CA SER A 6 30.33 15.46 53.03
C SER A 6 28.83 15.25 52.83
N PHE A 7 28.26 15.83 51.78
CA PHE A 7 26.94 15.45 51.25
C PHE A 7 27.16 14.40 50.17
N LEU A 8 26.78 13.17 50.48
CA LEU A 8 26.82 12.04 49.56
C LEU A 8 25.53 12.09 48.72
N ILE A 9 25.62 12.66 47.51
CA ILE A 9 24.51 12.68 46.55
C ILE A 9 24.55 11.36 45.78
N PHE A 10 23.68 10.43 46.16
CA PHE A 10 23.46 9.18 45.44
C PHE A 10 22.59 9.46 44.21
N ALA A 11 23.21 9.63 43.04
CA ALA A 11 22.51 9.71 41.77
C ALA A 11 21.98 8.33 41.38
N PHE A 12 20.68 8.09 41.58
CA PHE A 12 19.99 6.93 41.02
C PHE A 12 19.88 7.11 39.51
N ILE A 13 20.80 6.49 38.76
CA ILE A 13 20.67 6.33 37.31
C ILE A 13 19.63 5.24 37.10
N LEU A 14 18.38 5.63 36.79
CA LEU A 14 17.39 4.68 36.31
C LEU A 14 17.83 4.19 34.92
N PRO A 15 18.06 2.88 34.71
CA PRO A 15 18.24 2.37 33.36
C PRO A 15 16.91 2.58 32.62
N VAL A 16 16.91 3.50 31.66
CA VAL A 16 15.85 3.58 30.64
C VAL A 16 15.97 2.29 29.84
N PHE A 17 15.18 1.28 30.22
CA PHE A 17 14.95 0.12 29.37
C PHE A 17 14.22 0.62 28.12
N ALA A 18 14.99 0.92 27.08
CA ALA A 18 14.48 0.98 25.72
C ALA A 18 14.02 -0.44 25.37
N GLY A 19 12.80 -0.79 25.79
CA GLY A 19 12.16 -2.00 25.33
C GLY A 19 12.06 -1.89 23.82
N GLU A 20 12.82 -2.73 23.11
CA GLU A 20 12.66 -2.92 21.67
C GLU A 20 11.20 -3.30 21.44
N ALA A 21 10.40 -2.34 20.97
CA ALA A 21 9.03 -2.60 20.62
C ALA A 21 9.06 -3.65 19.52
N LYS A 22 8.65 -4.89 19.86
CA LYS A 22 8.53 -5.96 18.87
C LYS A 22 7.69 -5.42 17.71
N PRO A 23 8.13 -5.58 16.45
CA PRO A 23 7.40 -5.08 15.31
C PRO A 23 5.97 -5.64 15.37
N VAL A 24 4.99 -4.74 15.43
CA VAL A 24 3.58 -5.12 15.48
C VAL A 24 3.26 -5.77 14.14
N LYS A 25 3.04 -7.08 14.15
CA LYS A 25 2.67 -7.84 12.95
C LYS A 25 1.30 -7.36 12.49
N ILE A 26 1.23 -6.81 11.28
CA ILE A 26 -0.04 -6.35 10.68
C ILE A 26 -0.90 -7.59 10.41
N SER A 27 -2.17 -7.57 10.83
CA SER A 27 -3.09 -8.70 10.64
C SER A 27 -3.82 -8.63 9.28
N PRO A 28 -4.35 -9.76 8.79
CA PRO A 28 -5.25 -9.76 7.62
C PRO A 28 -6.44 -8.81 7.77
N GLU A 29 -7.04 -8.73 8.96
CA GLU A 29 -8.22 -7.89 9.24
C GLU A 29 -7.87 -6.40 9.20
N THR A 30 -6.73 -6.01 9.78
CA THR A 30 -6.21 -4.64 9.69
C THR A 30 -5.94 -4.27 8.24
N THR A 31 -5.36 -5.20 7.47
CA THR A 31 -5.07 -5.00 6.04
C THR A 31 -6.35 -4.81 5.22
N LEU A 32 -7.36 -5.67 5.40
CA LEU A 32 -8.66 -5.52 4.73
C LEU A 32 -9.36 -4.22 5.11
N SER A 33 -9.24 -3.78 6.37
CA SER A 33 -9.77 -2.49 6.82
C SER A 33 -9.06 -1.30 6.14
N ALA A 34 -7.74 -1.37 5.99
CA ALA A 34 -6.97 -0.37 5.26
C ALA A 34 -7.37 -0.32 3.77
N ILE A 35 -7.55 -1.46 3.12
CA ILE A 35 -8.01 -1.55 1.72
C ILE A 35 -9.42 -0.94 1.57
N LYS A 36 -10.33 -1.27 2.49
CA LYS A 36 -11.69 -0.69 2.51
C LYS A 36 -11.64 0.84 2.67
N SER A 37 -10.81 1.34 3.57
CA SER A 37 -10.63 2.78 3.80
C SER A 37 -10.06 3.48 2.56
N TYR A 38 -9.06 2.87 1.90
CA TYR A 38 -8.51 3.35 0.64
C TYR A 38 -9.57 3.41 -0.45
N LYS A 39 -10.35 2.35 -0.66
CA LYS A 39 -11.40 2.30 -1.68
C LYS A 39 -12.47 3.36 -1.46
N ALA A 40 -12.84 3.62 -0.21
CA ALA A 40 -13.84 4.63 0.14
C ALA A 40 -13.37 6.06 -0.19
N ALA A 41 -12.08 6.35 0.01
CA ALA A 41 -11.53 7.69 -0.22
C ALA A 41 -10.07 7.66 -0.75
N PRO A 42 -9.84 7.24 -2.01
CA PRO A 42 -8.48 6.97 -2.54
C PRO A 42 -7.60 8.22 -2.72
N LEU A 43 -8.24 9.39 -2.66
CA LEU A 43 -7.61 10.70 -2.80
C LEU A 43 -7.43 11.43 -1.45
N ALA A 44 -7.95 10.88 -0.35
CA ALA A 44 -7.78 11.48 0.97
C ALA A 44 -6.30 11.43 1.41
N VAL A 45 -5.91 12.34 2.30
CA VAL A 45 -4.56 12.37 2.89
C VAL A 45 -4.21 11.02 3.55
N ALA A 46 -5.17 10.41 4.25
CA ALA A 46 -5.01 9.11 4.90
C ALA A 46 -4.86 7.91 3.93
N ALA A 47 -5.16 8.10 2.63
CA ALA A 47 -5.07 7.03 1.65
C ALA A 47 -3.64 6.50 1.48
N ALA A 48 -2.63 7.38 1.62
CA ALA A 48 -1.23 6.98 1.57
C ALA A 48 -0.85 6.04 2.72
N GLY A 49 -1.29 6.36 3.95
CA GLY A 49 -1.09 5.49 5.12
C GLY A 49 -1.79 4.14 4.96
N SER A 50 -3.00 4.13 4.39
CA SER A 50 -3.72 2.87 4.11
C SER A 50 -2.95 1.98 3.13
N LEU A 51 -2.40 2.54 2.05
CA LEU A 51 -1.58 1.79 1.11
C LEU A 51 -0.26 1.32 1.73
N ALA A 52 0.37 2.14 2.58
CA ALA A 52 1.58 1.75 3.31
C ALA A 52 1.34 0.52 4.20
N THR A 53 0.24 0.51 4.98
CA THR A 53 -0.14 -0.66 5.79
C THR A 53 -0.30 -1.92 4.94
N VAL A 54 -0.85 -1.81 3.73
CA VAL A 54 -1.05 -2.95 2.84
C VAL A 54 0.26 -3.45 2.25
N LEU A 55 1.17 -2.53 1.86
CA LEU A 55 2.50 -2.88 1.37
C LEU A 55 3.33 -3.57 2.46
N ASP A 56 3.32 -3.03 3.68
CA ASP A 56 4.02 -3.61 4.83
C ASP A 56 3.50 -5.02 5.15
N PHE A 57 2.17 -5.23 5.07
CA PHE A 57 1.59 -6.56 5.23
C PHE A 57 2.03 -7.51 4.12
N ALA A 58 2.00 -7.07 2.86
CA ALA A 58 2.38 -7.90 1.72
C ALA A 58 3.86 -8.31 1.78
N ASP A 59 4.75 -7.42 2.24
CA ASP A 59 6.18 -7.69 2.40
C ASP A 59 6.48 -8.68 3.53
N GLN A 60 5.75 -8.57 4.65
CA GLN A 60 5.98 -9.40 5.84
C GLN A 60 5.26 -10.76 5.79
N SER A 61 4.23 -10.89 4.96
CA SER A 61 3.37 -12.07 4.91
C SER A 61 3.94 -13.16 4.01
N LYS A 62 4.03 -14.39 4.52
CA LYS A 62 4.35 -15.58 3.71
C LYS A 62 3.13 -16.11 2.95
N ASP A 63 1.95 -15.62 3.29
CA ASP A 63 0.66 -16.08 2.76
C ASP A 63 0.16 -15.22 1.59
N ILE A 64 0.95 -14.22 1.18
CA ILE A 64 0.68 -13.32 0.07
C ILE A 64 1.79 -13.44 -0.97
N SER A 65 1.40 -13.50 -2.23
CA SER A 65 2.33 -13.48 -3.37
C SER A 65 1.89 -12.41 -4.37
N VAL A 66 2.68 -11.35 -4.53
CA VAL A 66 2.40 -10.29 -5.50
C VAL A 66 3.64 -10.05 -6.35
N ASP A 67 3.49 -10.23 -7.67
CA ASP A 67 4.56 -9.91 -8.61
C ASP A 67 4.31 -8.54 -9.23
N ILE A 68 5.32 -7.69 -9.24
CA ILE A 68 5.29 -6.38 -9.88
C ILE A 68 6.08 -6.50 -11.19
N ARG A 69 5.39 -6.45 -12.32
CA ARG A 69 6.00 -6.57 -13.65
C ARG A 69 5.46 -5.50 -14.58
N GLN A 70 6.29 -5.07 -15.53
CA GLN A 70 6.00 -3.96 -16.43
C GLN A 70 4.72 -4.18 -17.25
N GLU A 71 4.43 -5.42 -17.65
CA GLU A 71 3.24 -5.78 -18.41
C GLU A 71 1.92 -5.56 -17.65
N TYR A 72 1.97 -5.41 -16.32
CA TYR A 72 0.78 -5.17 -15.48
C TYR A 72 0.38 -3.70 -15.40
N PHE A 73 1.15 -2.80 -16.02
CA PHE A 73 0.95 -1.37 -15.91
C PHE A 73 0.70 -0.72 -17.28
N PRO A 74 -0.29 0.19 -17.41
CA PRO A 74 -0.49 0.95 -18.63
C PRO A 74 0.56 2.06 -18.84
N TRP A 75 1.53 2.22 -17.93
CA TRP A 75 2.67 3.13 -18.06
C TRP A 75 3.98 2.37 -17.88
N SER A 76 5.09 2.94 -18.37
CA SER A 76 6.43 2.41 -18.08
C SER A 76 6.89 2.84 -16.69
N LEU A 77 7.36 1.89 -15.88
CA LEU A 77 7.83 2.17 -14.51
C LEU A 77 8.90 3.27 -14.52
N GLY A 78 8.77 4.25 -13.62
CA GLY A 78 9.64 5.44 -13.52
C GLY A 78 9.34 6.55 -14.53
N LYS A 79 8.25 6.47 -15.31
CA LYS A 79 7.89 7.49 -16.32
C LYS A 79 6.78 8.45 -15.93
N ILE A 80 6.12 8.23 -14.80
CA ILE A 80 5.11 9.15 -14.26
C ILE A 80 5.62 9.78 -12.97
N GLU A 81 4.99 10.87 -12.51
CA GLU A 81 5.43 11.51 -11.27
C GLU A 81 5.41 10.51 -10.10
N PRO A 82 6.46 10.49 -9.25
CA PRO A 82 6.61 9.48 -8.19
C PRO A 82 5.39 9.34 -7.28
N LYS A 83 4.72 10.45 -6.95
CA LYS A 83 3.52 10.44 -6.10
C LYS A 83 2.36 9.63 -6.70
N PHE A 84 2.22 9.62 -8.03
CA PHE A 84 1.19 8.86 -8.73
C PHE A 84 1.64 7.42 -8.93
N GLU A 85 2.92 7.20 -9.26
CA GLU A 85 3.48 5.86 -9.38
C GLU A 85 3.33 5.05 -8.09
N SER A 86 3.76 5.60 -6.96
CA SER A 86 3.60 4.93 -5.65
C SER A 86 2.13 4.66 -5.33
N LYS A 87 1.23 5.57 -5.70
CA LYS A 87 -0.21 5.39 -5.49
C LYS A 87 -0.78 4.27 -6.37
N PHE A 88 -0.38 4.18 -7.64
CA PHE A 88 -0.85 3.11 -8.53
C PHE A 88 -0.24 1.76 -8.17
N ILE A 89 1.05 1.69 -7.81
CA ILE A 89 1.68 0.46 -7.33
C ILE A 89 1.00 0.00 -6.04
N GLY A 90 0.76 0.90 -5.08
CA GLY A 90 0.03 0.55 -3.87
C GLY A 90 -1.39 0.06 -4.16
N ALA A 91 -2.10 0.69 -5.10
CA ALA A 91 -3.41 0.23 -5.55
C ALA A 91 -3.34 -1.18 -6.18
N PHE A 92 -2.33 -1.45 -7.00
CA PHE A 92 -2.12 -2.77 -7.59
C PHE A 92 -1.93 -3.85 -6.51
N VAL A 93 -1.03 -3.60 -5.56
CA VAL A 93 -0.79 -4.53 -4.46
C VAL A 93 -2.06 -4.72 -3.63
N ALA A 94 -2.77 -3.65 -3.32
CA ALA A 94 -4.00 -3.71 -2.53
C ALA A 94 -5.10 -4.55 -3.18
N GLY A 95 -5.35 -4.41 -4.48
CA GLY A 95 -6.34 -5.24 -5.17
C GLY A 95 -5.96 -6.73 -5.17
N ASN A 96 -4.67 -7.02 -5.32
CA ASN A 96 -4.14 -8.39 -5.32
C ASN A 96 -4.25 -9.03 -3.92
N VAL A 97 -3.79 -8.31 -2.89
CA VAL A 97 -3.86 -8.73 -1.48
C VAL A 97 -5.30 -8.96 -1.04
N GLU A 98 -6.21 -8.04 -1.36
CA GLU A 98 -7.62 -8.18 -0.99
C GLU A 98 -8.22 -9.48 -1.54
N TYR A 99 -7.97 -9.77 -2.82
CA TYR A 99 -8.47 -10.99 -3.45
C TYR A 99 -7.91 -12.24 -2.77
N GLN A 100 -6.60 -12.25 -2.50
CA GLN A 100 -5.93 -13.37 -1.84
C GLN A 100 -6.49 -13.62 -0.43
N LEU A 101 -6.69 -12.57 0.36
CA LEU A 101 -7.25 -12.68 1.71
C LEU A 101 -8.71 -13.15 1.71
N ILE A 102 -9.55 -12.62 0.81
CA ILE A 102 -10.97 -13.01 0.72
C ILE A 102 -11.12 -14.46 0.25
N ASN A 103 -10.35 -14.86 -0.76
CA ASN A 103 -10.47 -16.17 -1.40
C ASN A 103 -9.57 -17.24 -0.76
N LYS A 104 -8.74 -16.86 0.23
CA LYS A 104 -7.78 -17.73 0.92
C LYS A 104 -6.83 -18.43 -0.07
N VAL A 105 -6.32 -17.67 -1.04
CA VAL A 105 -5.36 -18.15 -2.04
C VAL A 105 -4.05 -17.39 -1.90
N ASN A 106 -2.92 -18.08 -2.08
CA ASN A 106 -1.59 -17.48 -2.10
C ASN A 106 -1.04 -17.57 -3.53
N LYS A 107 -1.54 -16.71 -4.40
CA LYS A 107 -1.15 -16.66 -5.81
C LYS A 107 -1.32 -15.23 -6.31
N ASN A 108 -0.33 -14.76 -7.05
CA ASN A 108 -0.41 -13.49 -7.77
C ASN A 108 -1.67 -13.42 -8.65
N THR A 109 -2.54 -12.44 -8.39
CA THR A 109 -3.77 -12.15 -9.16
C THR A 109 -3.72 -10.75 -9.78
N PRO A 110 -2.90 -10.55 -10.83
CA PRO A 110 -2.62 -9.22 -11.36
C PRO A 110 -3.87 -8.50 -11.90
N VAL A 111 -4.88 -9.24 -12.37
CA VAL A 111 -6.16 -8.67 -12.84
C VAL A 111 -6.85 -7.85 -11.75
N GLU A 112 -6.88 -8.31 -10.51
CA GLU A 112 -7.56 -7.61 -9.41
C GLU A 112 -6.79 -6.36 -8.98
N GLY A 113 -5.45 -6.44 -9.00
CA GLY A 113 -4.59 -5.27 -8.84
C GLY A 113 -4.82 -4.22 -9.93
N VAL A 114 -4.88 -4.63 -11.20
CA VAL A 114 -5.13 -3.72 -12.32
C VAL A 114 -6.51 -3.06 -12.20
N LYS A 115 -7.55 -3.79 -11.79
CA LYS A 115 -8.87 -3.18 -11.56
C LYS A 115 -8.79 -2.05 -10.54
N LEU A 116 -8.01 -2.20 -9.47
CA LEU A 116 -7.87 -1.14 -8.46
C LEU A 116 -7.00 0.03 -8.95
N ILE A 117 -5.97 -0.22 -9.77
CA ILE A 117 -5.27 0.85 -10.51
C ILE A 117 -6.25 1.69 -11.32
N LEU A 118 -7.08 1.03 -12.12
CA LEU A 118 -8.03 1.69 -13.02
C LEU A 118 -9.05 2.51 -12.23
N TYR A 119 -9.56 1.97 -11.12
CA TYR A 119 -10.42 2.72 -10.20
C TYR A 119 -9.71 3.98 -9.66
N THR A 120 -8.47 3.86 -9.22
CA THR A 120 -7.69 4.99 -8.71
C THR A 120 -7.43 6.05 -9.79
N TYR A 121 -7.14 5.62 -11.02
CA TYR A 121 -6.99 6.51 -12.17
C TYR A 121 -8.30 7.25 -12.47
N GLU A 122 -9.44 6.56 -12.48
CA GLU A 122 -10.76 7.18 -12.67
C GLU A 122 -10.98 8.29 -11.64
N LYS A 123 -10.68 8.04 -10.35
CA LYS A 123 -10.83 9.04 -9.29
C LYS A 123 -9.90 10.24 -9.42
N LEU A 124 -8.63 10.01 -9.78
CA LEU A 124 -7.69 11.11 -10.04
C LEU A 124 -8.14 11.96 -11.24
N ARG A 125 -8.59 11.31 -12.32
CA ARG A 125 -9.08 11.95 -13.53
C ARG A 125 -10.34 12.77 -13.27
N GLU A 126 -11.32 12.24 -12.52
CA GLU A 126 -12.54 12.94 -12.10
C GLU A 126 -12.25 14.26 -11.35
N LYS A 127 -11.10 14.35 -10.67
CA LYS A 127 -10.65 15.53 -9.93
C LYS A 127 -9.62 16.39 -10.68
N ASN A 128 -9.38 16.10 -11.96
CA ASN A 128 -8.34 16.78 -12.78
C ASN A 128 -6.93 16.72 -12.16
N MET A 129 -6.66 15.71 -11.32
CA MET A 129 -5.36 15.54 -10.67
C MET A 129 -4.38 14.72 -11.51
N PHE A 130 -4.88 13.96 -12.47
CA PHE A 130 -4.07 13.18 -13.40
C PHE A 130 -4.66 13.34 -14.81
N PRO A 131 -3.82 13.63 -15.82
CA PRO A 131 -4.31 13.85 -17.17
C PRO A 131 -4.90 12.57 -17.77
N LYS A 132 -5.77 12.74 -18.75
CA LYS A 132 -6.27 11.63 -19.55
C LYS A 132 -5.10 10.96 -20.28
N ASP A 133 -4.94 9.65 -20.11
CA ASP A 133 -3.89 8.85 -20.76
C ASP A 133 -4.50 7.74 -21.62
N GLU A 134 -4.07 7.64 -22.88
CA GLU A 134 -4.67 6.73 -23.85
C GLU A 134 -4.62 5.25 -23.41
N LYS A 135 -3.53 4.82 -22.76
CA LYS A 135 -3.39 3.42 -22.35
C LYS A 135 -4.30 3.10 -21.16
N PHE A 136 -4.39 4.01 -20.19
CA PHE A 136 -5.36 3.88 -19.09
C PHE A 136 -6.80 3.84 -19.62
N GLU A 137 -7.17 4.74 -20.53
CA GLU A 137 -8.51 4.79 -21.12
C GLU A 137 -8.85 3.51 -21.89
N LYS A 138 -7.88 2.96 -22.64
CA LYS A 138 -8.05 1.69 -23.34
C LYS A 138 -8.30 0.53 -22.37
N TRP A 139 -7.58 0.48 -21.25
CA TRP A 139 -7.75 -0.57 -20.24
C TRP A 139 -9.07 -0.40 -19.47
N LEU A 140 -9.50 0.83 -19.20
CA LEU A 140 -10.83 1.12 -18.67
C LEU A 140 -11.93 0.58 -19.58
N ALA A 141 -11.84 0.84 -20.88
CA ALA A 141 -12.80 0.31 -21.84
C ALA A 141 -12.81 -1.23 -21.86
N TRP A 142 -11.68 -1.90 -21.63
CA TRP A 142 -11.63 -3.36 -21.49
C TRP A 142 -12.28 -3.86 -20.19
N LYS A 143 -12.08 -3.13 -19.07
CA LYS A 143 -12.73 -3.39 -17.78
C LYS A 143 -14.25 -3.28 -17.91
N GLU A 144 -14.75 -2.21 -18.50
CA GLU A 144 -16.20 -1.97 -18.72
C GLU A 144 -16.85 -3.05 -19.58
N LYS A 145 -16.13 -3.55 -20.59
CA LYS A 145 -16.57 -4.62 -21.48
C LYS A 145 -16.43 -6.03 -20.87
N GLY A 146 -15.87 -6.16 -19.67
CA GLY A 146 -15.64 -7.46 -19.03
C GLY A 146 -14.57 -8.33 -19.72
N VAL A 147 -13.68 -7.74 -20.53
CA VAL A 147 -12.66 -8.47 -21.31
C VAL A 147 -11.23 -8.19 -20.85
N LEU A 148 -11.06 -7.49 -19.73
CA LEU A 148 -9.75 -7.07 -19.21
C LEU A 148 -8.79 -8.26 -19.03
N SER A 149 -9.22 -9.33 -18.38
CA SER A 149 -8.39 -10.54 -18.16
C SER A 149 -7.89 -11.13 -19.48
N ASN A 150 -8.78 -11.27 -20.46
CA ASN A 150 -8.46 -11.84 -21.77
C ASN A 150 -7.48 -10.97 -22.57
N LYS A 151 -7.51 -9.65 -22.35
CA LYS A 151 -6.69 -8.69 -23.12
C LYS A 151 -5.33 -8.40 -22.50
N LEU A 152 -5.19 -8.52 -21.19
CA LEU A 152 -3.93 -8.26 -20.50
C LEU A 152 -2.86 -9.34 -20.76
N LYS A 153 -3.24 -10.53 -21.26
CA LYS A 153 -2.31 -11.67 -21.50
C LYS A 153 -1.49 -12.03 -20.25
N ILE A 154 -2.15 -12.01 -19.09
CA ILE A 154 -1.58 -12.27 -17.76
C ILE A 154 -2.25 -13.46 -17.09
#